data_AF-A0A6J2VTH6-F1
#
_entry.id   AF-A0A6J2VTH6-F1
#
_cell.length_a   1.000
_cell.length_b   1.000
_cell.length_c   1.000
_cell.angle_alpha   90.00
_cell.angle_beta   90.00
_cell.angle_gamma   90.00
#
_symmetry.space_group_name_H-M   'P 1'
#
loop_
_entity.id
_entity.type
_entity.pdbx_description
1 polymer ?
#
loop_
_entity_poly.entity_id
_entity_poly.type
_entity_poly.pdbx_seq_one_letter_code
_entity_poly.pdbx_strand_id
1 'polypeptide(L)'
;MDDLEDDTTVFSTLKSFKNFITRPDRSLSEAGPAYGRSDLQKLYTQRLEMEEAAERIHSHTNLLQLTQEKQQMELSHKRARIELEKAAHLSSRDLQREVDRNQDLLTRIRRLEDREADRQRLEEQNNILEMRLERHNLQGDYDPVKTKVIHFRLNPTSVAKQQRAEEVEQLREECQRLRDRLRTLQAEGTMATDDASFSIPPSQEVLDLRKQMESAELKNQRLKEVFQKKIQEFRTACYVLTGYQIDITMENQYRLTSVYAERMEDCLLFKANGPVGSGSMQLLETDFSRTLTEMVDLHLFHQKSIPAFLSAVTLDLFSRQTII
;
A
#
# COMPACT_ATOMS: atom_id res chain seq x y z
N MET A 1 -0.41 -58.28 25.63
CA MET A 1 -0.29 -59.66 26.15
C MET A 1 -0.10 -59.49 27.64
N ASP A 2 -1.13 -59.69 28.43
CA ASP A 2 -1.09 -59.91 29.88
C ASP A 2 -2.54 -60.07 30.34
N ASP A 3 -3.08 -61.27 30.15
CA ASP A 3 -4.40 -61.70 30.65
C ASP A 3 -4.35 -63.23 30.85
N LEU A 4 -3.41 -63.70 31.69
CA LEU A 4 -3.27 -65.13 32.00
C LEU A 4 -3.11 -65.42 33.51
N GLU A 5 -3.21 -64.43 34.39
CA GLU A 5 -3.11 -64.63 35.85
C GLU A 5 -4.47 -64.77 36.57
N ASP A 6 -5.58 -64.32 35.96
CA ASP A 6 -6.89 -64.26 36.62
C ASP A 6 -7.65 -65.60 36.66
N ASP A 7 -7.32 -66.56 35.80
CA ASP A 7 -7.98 -67.88 35.81
C ASP A 7 -7.60 -68.71 37.07
N THR A 8 -6.43 -68.46 37.65
CA THR A 8 -5.93 -69.19 38.83
C THR A 8 -6.70 -68.85 40.11
N THR A 9 -7.14 -67.61 40.28
CA THR A 9 -7.88 -67.15 41.47
C THR A 9 -9.33 -67.64 41.43
N VAL A 10 -9.96 -67.63 40.26
CA VAL A 10 -11.31 -68.16 40.03
C VAL A 10 -11.34 -69.68 40.23
N PHE A 11 -10.34 -70.42 39.75
CA PHE A 11 -10.25 -71.87 40.01
C PHE A 11 -9.98 -72.19 41.49
N SER A 12 -9.21 -71.37 42.20
CA SER A 12 -8.93 -71.57 43.63
C SER A 12 -10.19 -71.37 44.50
N THR A 13 -11.02 -70.39 44.14
CA THR A 13 -12.29 -70.08 44.82
C THR A 13 -13.36 -71.12 44.50
N LEU A 14 -13.44 -71.61 43.26
CA LEU A 14 -14.34 -72.73 42.92
C LEU A 14 -13.95 -74.04 43.59
N LYS A 15 -12.64 -74.31 43.76
CA LYS A 15 -12.15 -75.51 44.44
C LYS A 15 -12.38 -75.46 45.96
N SER A 16 -12.26 -74.29 46.58
CA SER A 16 -12.62 -74.11 47.99
C SER A 16 -14.13 -74.23 48.21
N PHE A 17 -14.95 -73.74 47.28
CA PHE A 17 -16.41 -73.86 47.33
C PHE A 17 -16.88 -75.31 47.16
N LYS A 18 -16.26 -76.07 46.24
CA LYS A 18 -16.54 -77.51 46.08
C LYS A 18 -16.22 -78.28 47.36
N ASN A 19 -15.07 -78.01 47.99
CA ASN A 19 -14.71 -78.61 49.28
C ASN A 19 -15.66 -78.23 50.41
N PHE A 20 -16.28 -77.05 50.37
CA PHE A 20 -17.27 -76.62 51.35
C PHE A 20 -18.58 -77.40 51.21
N ILE A 21 -19.05 -77.66 49.99
CA ILE A 21 -20.31 -78.39 49.72
C ILE A 21 -20.18 -79.91 49.97
N THR A 22 -19.00 -80.50 49.73
CA THR A 22 -18.79 -81.95 49.98
C THR A 22 -18.53 -82.33 51.44
N ARG A 23 -18.57 -81.39 52.39
CA ARG A 23 -18.58 -81.78 53.81
C ARG A 23 -19.93 -82.42 54.12
N PRO A 24 -19.99 -83.68 54.57
CA PRO A 24 -21.23 -84.23 55.09
C PRO A 24 -21.63 -83.34 56.26
N ASP A 25 -22.92 -82.97 56.27
CA ASP A 25 -23.56 -82.21 57.33
C ASP A 25 -23.29 -82.94 58.65
N ARG A 26 -22.26 -82.49 59.37
CA ARG A 26 -22.04 -82.84 60.78
C ARG A 26 -23.13 -82.07 61.50
N SER A 27 -24.34 -82.62 61.40
CA SER A 27 -25.37 -82.49 62.41
C SER A 27 -24.68 -82.79 63.74
N LEU A 28 -24.25 -81.72 64.41
CA LEU A 28 -24.03 -81.71 65.83
C LEU A 28 -25.38 -81.98 66.45
N SER A 29 -25.75 -83.27 66.49
CA SER A 29 -26.57 -83.83 67.53
C SER A 29 -25.73 -83.82 68.81
N GLU A 30 -25.40 -82.62 69.31
CA GLU A 30 -25.09 -82.44 70.71
C GLU A 30 -26.43 -82.42 71.44
N ALA A 31 -26.53 -83.34 72.40
CA ALA A 31 -27.68 -83.54 73.26
C ALA A 31 -28.15 -82.19 73.84
N GLY A 32 -29.37 -81.78 73.50
CA GLY A 32 -30.04 -80.71 74.24
C GLY A 32 -30.24 -81.17 75.68
N PRO A 33 -29.75 -80.45 76.70
CA PRO A 33 -30.28 -80.64 78.04
C PRO A 33 -31.73 -80.15 78.03
N ALA A 34 -32.60 -80.84 78.77
CA ALA A 34 -33.97 -80.40 78.99
C ALA A 34 -33.95 -79.02 79.67
N TYR A 35 -34.26 -77.97 78.92
CA TYR A 35 -34.36 -76.62 79.47
C TYR A 35 -35.69 -76.44 80.21
N GLY A 36 -35.62 -76.06 81.49
CA GLY A 36 -36.77 -75.50 82.19
C GLY A 36 -37.08 -74.09 81.67
N ARG A 37 -38.35 -73.68 81.72
CA ARG A 37 -38.87 -72.38 81.24
C ARG A 37 -38.07 -71.14 81.71
N SER A 38 -37.37 -71.24 82.85
CA SER A 38 -36.50 -70.19 83.42
C SER A 38 -35.13 -70.07 82.73
N ASP A 39 -34.55 -71.19 82.27
CA ASP A 39 -33.20 -71.19 81.69
C ASP A 39 -33.22 -70.70 80.24
N LEU A 40 -34.33 -70.97 79.53
CA LEU A 40 -34.58 -70.44 78.19
C LEU A 40 -34.62 -68.90 78.18
N GLN A 41 -35.19 -68.29 79.23
CA GLN A 41 -35.31 -66.83 79.34
C GLN A 41 -33.95 -66.16 79.58
N LYS A 42 -33.09 -66.76 80.41
CA LYS A 42 -31.71 -66.27 80.63
C LYS A 42 -30.84 -66.39 79.38
N LEU A 43 -30.99 -67.48 78.63
CA LEU A 43 -30.34 -67.66 77.34
C LEU A 43 -30.77 -66.61 76.31
N TYR A 44 -32.05 -66.24 76.31
CA TYR A 44 -32.57 -65.20 75.42
C TYR A 44 -32.03 -63.81 75.77
N THR A 45 -32.01 -63.44 77.06
CA THR A 45 -31.43 -62.15 77.50
C THR A 45 -29.93 -62.08 77.23
N GLN A 46 -29.19 -63.15 77.48
CA GLN A 46 -27.76 -63.21 77.18
C GLN A 46 -27.50 -63.12 75.66
N ARG A 47 -28.31 -63.77 74.83
CA ARG A 47 -28.21 -63.65 73.37
C ARG A 47 -28.47 -62.21 72.91
N LEU A 48 -29.50 -61.56 73.45
CA LEU A 48 -29.84 -60.17 73.12
C LEU A 48 -28.72 -59.20 73.51
N GLU A 49 -28.14 -59.33 74.70
CA GLU A 49 -27.00 -58.50 75.13
C GLU A 49 -25.76 -58.67 74.26
N MET A 50 -25.50 -59.91 73.82
CA MET A 50 -24.39 -60.22 72.89
C MET A 50 -24.66 -59.66 71.48
N GLU A 51 -25.91 -59.66 71.06
CA GLU A 51 -26.35 -59.06 69.79
C GLU A 51 -26.22 -57.53 69.84
N GLU A 52 -26.68 -56.87 70.89
CA GLU A 52 -26.49 -55.42 71.10
C GLU A 52 -25.01 -55.03 71.26
N ALA A 53 -24.19 -55.88 71.87
CA ALA A 53 -22.74 -55.67 71.93
C ALA A 53 -22.09 -55.82 70.54
N ALA A 54 -22.54 -56.79 69.75
CA ALA A 54 -22.10 -56.97 68.37
C ALA A 54 -22.51 -55.79 67.48
N GLU A 55 -23.72 -55.25 67.62
CA GLU A 55 -24.18 -54.05 66.91
C GLU A 55 -23.38 -52.81 67.29
N ARG A 56 -23.02 -52.65 68.57
CA ARG A 56 -22.13 -51.56 69.02
C ARG A 56 -20.73 -51.67 68.44
N ILE A 57 -20.17 -52.88 68.38
CA ILE A 57 -18.87 -53.12 67.75
C ILE A 57 -18.98 -52.82 66.25
N HIS A 58 -20.03 -53.31 65.58
CA HIS A 58 -20.23 -53.12 64.15
C HIS A 58 -20.40 -51.64 63.76
N SER A 59 -21.20 -50.89 64.51
CA SER A 59 -21.35 -49.44 64.31
C SER A 59 -20.05 -48.66 64.56
N HIS A 60 -19.27 -49.06 65.58
CA HIS A 60 -17.95 -48.47 65.83
C HIS A 60 -16.94 -48.79 64.73
N THR A 61 -16.90 -50.03 64.24
CA THR A 61 -16.07 -50.43 63.10
C THR A 61 -16.46 -49.67 61.83
N ASN A 62 -17.75 -49.51 61.55
CA ASN A 62 -18.24 -48.73 60.42
C ASN A 62 -17.83 -47.26 60.51
N LEU A 63 -17.93 -46.65 61.70
CA LEU A 63 -17.49 -45.28 61.92
C LEU A 63 -15.98 -45.13 61.69
N LEU A 64 -15.17 -46.05 62.23
CA LEU A 64 -13.72 -46.05 62.01
C LEU A 64 -13.37 -46.17 60.54
N GLN A 65 -14.02 -47.07 59.80
CA GLN A 65 -13.81 -47.23 58.36
C GLN A 65 -14.15 -45.95 57.59
N LEU A 66 -15.30 -45.34 57.88
CA LEU A 66 -15.70 -44.05 57.28
C LEU A 66 -14.69 -42.94 57.59
N THR A 67 -14.14 -42.88 58.81
CA THR A 67 -13.10 -41.89 59.15
C THR A 67 -11.79 -42.12 58.40
N GLN A 68 -11.38 -43.38 58.19
CA GLN A 68 -10.20 -43.72 57.42
C GLN A 68 -10.39 -43.35 55.94
N GLU A 69 -11.54 -43.70 55.35
CA GLU A 69 -11.88 -43.34 53.97
C GLU A 69 -11.91 -41.82 53.77
N LYS A 70 -12.53 -41.08 54.70
CA LYS A 70 -12.53 -39.61 54.67
C LYS A 70 -11.11 -39.04 54.70
N GLN A 71 -10.25 -39.53 55.61
CA GLN A 71 -8.85 -39.08 55.69
C GLN A 71 -8.07 -39.39 54.41
N GLN A 72 -8.26 -40.58 53.82
CA GLN A 72 -7.64 -40.95 52.55
C GLN A 72 -8.11 -40.05 51.40
N MET A 73 -9.41 -39.75 51.33
CA MET A 73 -9.97 -38.83 50.34
C MET A 73 -9.44 -37.41 50.51
N GLU A 74 -9.36 -36.89 51.74
CA GLU A 74 -8.77 -35.57 52.00
C GLU A 74 -7.30 -35.48 51.57
N LEU A 75 -6.51 -36.52 51.82
CA LEU A 75 -5.12 -36.59 51.36
C LEU A 75 -5.03 -36.68 49.83
N SER A 76 -5.90 -37.46 49.19
CA SER A 76 -6.01 -37.55 47.73
C SER A 76 -6.34 -36.20 47.11
N HIS A 77 -7.37 -35.50 47.63
CA HIS A 77 -7.72 -34.15 47.17
C HIS A 77 -6.59 -33.14 47.36
N LYS A 78 -5.88 -33.18 48.50
CA LYS A 78 -4.70 -32.33 48.72
C LYS A 78 -3.60 -32.61 47.69
N ARG A 79 -3.34 -33.88 47.36
CA ARG A 79 -2.36 -34.26 46.33
C ARG A 79 -2.78 -33.78 44.94
N ALA A 80 -4.02 -34.06 44.54
CA ALA A 80 -4.56 -33.62 43.25
C ALA A 80 -4.51 -32.09 43.10
N ARG A 81 -4.83 -31.34 44.17
CA ARG A 81 -4.73 -29.88 44.17
C ARG A 81 -3.29 -29.39 43.96
N ILE A 82 -2.33 -29.97 44.69
CA ILE A 82 -0.91 -29.61 44.55
C ILE A 82 -0.41 -29.94 43.14
N GLU A 83 -0.82 -31.07 42.56
CA GLU A 83 -0.45 -31.44 41.19
C GLU A 83 -1.04 -30.48 40.16
N LEU A 84 -2.31 -30.09 40.31
CA LEU A 84 -2.94 -29.08 39.47
C LEU A 84 -2.27 -27.71 39.59
N GLU A 85 -1.98 -27.25 40.82
CA GLU A 85 -1.26 -25.99 41.05
C GLU A 85 0.14 -26.03 40.43
N LYS A 86 0.88 -27.14 40.57
CA LYS A 86 2.18 -27.33 39.92
C LYS A 86 2.07 -27.31 38.40
N ALA A 87 1.10 -28.01 37.82
CA ALA A 87 0.88 -28.03 36.38
C ALA A 87 0.53 -26.63 35.84
N ALA A 88 -0.34 -25.90 36.55
CA ALA A 88 -0.69 -24.52 36.22
C ALA A 88 0.52 -23.58 36.30
N HIS A 89 1.35 -23.70 37.33
CA HIS A 89 2.59 -22.92 37.46
C HIS A 89 3.60 -23.22 36.35
N LEU A 90 3.78 -24.49 35.99
CA LEU A 90 4.66 -24.88 34.88
C LEU A 90 4.14 -24.30 33.56
N SER A 91 2.85 -24.47 33.28
CA SER A 91 2.22 -23.90 32.08
C SER A 91 2.33 -22.38 32.02
N SER A 92 2.12 -21.68 33.14
CA SER A 92 2.27 -20.23 33.23
C SER A 92 3.71 -19.78 32.93
N ARG A 93 4.71 -20.51 33.48
CA ARG A 93 6.12 -20.22 33.23
C ARG A 93 6.50 -20.46 31.77
N ASP A 94 6.00 -21.52 31.15
CA ASP A 94 6.27 -21.82 29.75
C ASP A 94 5.60 -20.80 28.83
N LEU A 95 4.38 -20.38 29.13
CA LEU A 95 3.72 -19.28 28.43
C LEU A 95 4.50 -17.97 28.54
N GLN A 96 5.02 -17.63 29.73
CA GLN A 96 5.85 -16.45 29.91
C GLN A 96 7.11 -16.48 29.03
N ARG A 97 7.78 -17.64 28.95
CA ARG A 97 8.96 -17.82 28.08
C ARG A 97 8.64 -17.67 26.60
N GLU A 98 7.45 -18.08 26.17
CA GLU A 98 6.99 -17.86 24.80
C GLU A 98 6.67 -16.37 24.55
N VAL A 99 6.07 -15.68 25.53
CA VAL A 99 5.85 -14.23 25.45
C VAL A 99 7.17 -13.47 25.31
N ASP A 100 8.17 -13.78 26.14
CA ASP A 100 9.48 -13.14 26.07
C ASP A 100 10.16 -13.39 24.71
N ARG A 101 10.09 -14.63 24.20
CA ARG A 101 10.58 -14.97 22.86
C ARG A 101 9.85 -14.22 21.76
N ASN A 102 8.53 -14.10 21.86
CA ASN A 102 7.74 -13.34 20.89
C ASN A 102 8.09 -11.84 20.93
N GLN A 103 8.34 -11.27 22.11
CA GLN A 103 8.81 -9.89 22.23
C GLN A 103 10.17 -9.71 21.54
N ASP A 104 11.12 -10.62 21.77
CA ASP A 104 12.43 -10.61 21.10
C ASP A 104 12.27 -10.71 19.58
N LEU A 105 11.42 -11.61 19.08
CA LEU A 105 11.12 -11.74 17.66
C LEU A 105 10.53 -10.45 17.07
N LEU A 106 9.60 -9.81 17.78
CA LEU A 106 9.03 -8.52 17.36
C LEU A 106 10.10 -7.42 17.28
N THR A 107 11.04 -7.36 18.22
CA THR A 107 12.14 -6.39 18.14
C THR A 107 13.07 -6.67 16.96
N ARG A 108 13.30 -7.96 16.63
CA ARG A 108 14.11 -8.35 15.46
C ARG A 108 13.40 -8.00 14.15
N ILE A 109 12.09 -8.23 14.06
CA ILE A 109 11.28 -7.86 12.90
C ILE A 109 11.36 -6.35 12.66
N ARG A 110 11.15 -5.53 13.69
CA ARG A 110 11.29 -4.06 13.56
C ARG A 110 12.66 -3.63 13.07
N ARG A 111 13.73 -4.24 13.60
CA ARG A 111 15.11 -3.96 13.13
C ARG A 111 15.35 -4.38 11.69
N LEU A 112 14.68 -5.42 11.21
CA LEU A 112 14.74 -5.84 9.81
C LEU A 112 13.98 -4.86 8.92
N GLU A 113 12.78 -4.44 9.33
CA GLU A 113 11.98 -3.42 8.65
C GLU A 113 12.75 -2.09 8.51
N ASP A 114 13.40 -1.63 9.59
CA ASP A 114 14.24 -0.42 9.56
C ASP A 114 15.40 -0.55 8.56
N ARG A 115 16.08 -1.71 8.56
CA ARG A 115 17.17 -2.00 7.61
C ARG A 115 16.70 -2.11 6.17
N GLU A 116 15.51 -2.65 5.94
CA GLU A 116 14.91 -2.73 4.61
C GLU A 116 14.54 -1.34 4.10
N ALA A 117 14.00 -0.47 4.95
CA ALA A 117 13.71 0.92 4.61
C ALA A 117 14.99 1.69 4.27
N ASP A 118 16.06 1.52 5.04
CA ASP A 118 17.35 2.15 4.76
C ASP A 118 17.98 1.61 3.48
N ARG A 119 17.86 0.30 3.21
CA ARG A 119 18.30 -0.28 1.94
C ARG A 119 17.56 0.33 0.75
N GLN A 120 16.24 0.45 0.83
CA GLN A 120 15.43 1.07 -0.22
C GLN A 120 15.85 2.53 -0.47
N ARG A 121 16.06 3.33 0.58
CA ARG A 121 16.55 4.71 0.45
C ARG A 121 17.92 4.78 -0.23
N LEU A 122 18.84 3.89 0.13
CA LEU A 122 20.16 3.82 -0.49
C LEU A 122 20.09 3.39 -1.96
N GLU A 123 19.20 2.45 -2.29
CA GLU A 123 18.94 2.03 -3.67
C GLU A 123 18.39 3.18 -4.52
N GLU A 124 17.42 3.94 -3.99
CA GLU A 124 16.90 5.14 -4.67
C GLU A 124 18.00 6.20 -4.89
N GLN A 125 18.83 6.45 -3.87
CA GLN A 125 19.96 7.36 -3.98
C GLN A 125 20.98 6.90 -5.02
N ASN A 126 21.32 5.60 -5.04
CA ASN A 126 22.22 5.03 -6.04
C ASN A 126 21.63 5.16 -7.45
N ASN A 127 20.36 4.84 -7.66
CA ASN A 127 19.70 4.98 -8.96
C ASN A 127 19.73 6.43 -9.47
N ILE A 128 19.52 7.41 -8.58
CA ILE A 128 19.61 8.83 -8.94
C ILE A 128 21.05 9.20 -9.32
N LEU A 129 22.04 8.72 -8.57
CA LEU A 129 23.45 8.98 -8.86
C LEU A 129 23.90 8.31 -10.17
N GLU A 130 23.47 7.09 -10.43
CA GLU A 130 23.72 6.36 -11.68
C GLU A 130 23.12 7.11 -12.87
N MET A 131 21.84 7.52 -12.82
CA MET A 131 21.24 8.33 -13.88
C MET A 131 21.99 9.66 -14.11
N ARG A 132 22.46 10.31 -13.04
CA ARG A 132 23.26 11.54 -13.17
C ARG A 132 24.60 11.26 -13.85
N LEU A 133 25.29 10.20 -13.44
CA LEU A 133 26.55 9.79 -14.04
C LEU A 133 26.39 9.41 -15.52
N GLU A 134 25.32 8.68 -15.87
CA GLU A 134 25.00 8.38 -17.27
C GLU A 134 24.76 9.64 -18.08
N ARG A 135 23.98 10.60 -17.55
CA ARG A 135 23.76 11.88 -18.21
C ARG A 135 25.05 12.65 -18.43
N HIS A 136 25.92 12.70 -17.43
CA HIS A 136 27.23 13.36 -17.52
C HIS A 136 28.15 12.64 -18.53
N ASN A 137 28.15 11.31 -18.55
CA ASN A 137 28.89 10.51 -19.52
C ASN A 137 28.40 10.76 -20.96
N LEU A 138 27.09 10.88 -21.17
CA LEU A 138 26.51 11.25 -22.48
C LEU A 138 26.89 12.68 -22.92
N GLN A 139 27.17 13.57 -21.97
CA GLN A 139 27.67 14.92 -22.23
C GLN A 139 29.19 14.97 -22.45
N GLY A 140 29.89 13.84 -22.27
CA GLY A 140 31.33 13.72 -22.45
C GLY A 140 32.16 14.06 -21.22
N ASP A 141 31.56 14.09 -20.03
CA ASP A 141 32.31 14.22 -18.78
C ASP A 141 33.15 12.97 -18.51
N TYR A 142 34.28 13.17 -17.82
CA TYR A 142 35.25 12.13 -17.57
C TYR A 142 35.90 12.29 -16.19
N ASP A 143 36.28 11.16 -15.60
CA ASP A 143 37.03 11.13 -14.34
C ASP A 143 38.48 11.60 -14.57
N PRO A 144 38.95 12.71 -13.98
CA PRO A 144 40.31 13.23 -14.21
C PRO A 144 41.40 12.34 -13.60
N VAL A 145 41.06 11.44 -12.68
CA VAL A 145 41.99 10.48 -12.08
C VAL A 145 42.25 9.30 -13.01
N LYS A 146 41.26 8.89 -13.80
CA LYS A 146 41.35 7.71 -14.69
C LYS A 146 41.65 8.09 -16.13
N THR A 147 41.10 9.21 -16.59
CA THR A 147 41.07 9.59 -17.99
C THR A 147 41.70 10.97 -18.17
N LYS A 148 42.72 11.04 -19.03
CA LYS A 148 43.35 12.30 -19.42
C LYS A 148 43.01 12.59 -20.88
N VAL A 149 42.30 13.69 -21.13
CA VAL A 149 41.97 14.14 -22.48
C VAL A 149 43.15 14.90 -23.09
N ILE A 150 43.53 14.51 -24.32
CA ILE A 150 44.58 15.14 -25.10
C ILE A 150 44.06 15.52 -26.48
N HIS A 151 44.52 16.64 -27.02
CA HIS A 151 44.26 17.06 -28.40
C HIS A 151 45.49 17.74 -28.98
N PHE A 152 45.58 17.80 -30.31
CA PHE A 152 46.66 18.53 -30.97
C PHE A 152 46.61 20.02 -30.62
N ARG A 153 47.78 20.62 -30.38
CA ARG A 153 47.90 22.08 -30.16
C ARG A 153 47.45 22.86 -31.39
N LEU A 154 47.88 22.40 -32.57
CA LEU A 154 47.43 22.88 -33.87
C LEU A 154 46.26 22.00 -34.34
N ASN A 155 45.05 22.41 -33.99
CA ASN A 155 43.83 21.76 -34.46
C ASN A 155 43.04 22.70 -35.39
N PRO A 156 42.18 22.17 -36.28
CA PRO A 156 41.39 22.98 -37.19
C PRO A 156 40.56 24.09 -36.50
N THR A 157 40.05 23.82 -35.30
CA THR A 157 39.29 24.80 -34.50
C THR A 157 40.16 25.96 -34.01
N SER A 158 41.39 25.70 -33.58
CA SER A 158 42.37 26.70 -33.17
C SER A 158 42.74 27.60 -34.34
N VAL A 159 42.96 27.02 -35.53
CA VAL A 159 43.23 27.77 -36.76
C VAL A 159 42.04 28.65 -37.13
N ALA A 160 40.83 28.10 -37.14
CA ALA A 160 39.62 28.87 -37.44
C ALA A 160 39.37 30.00 -36.41
N LYS A 161 39.68 29.77 -35.13
CA LYS A 161 39.58 30.79 -34.08
C LYS A 161 40.59 31.92 -34.29
N GLN A 162 41.81 31.58 -34.71
CA GLN A 162 42.85 32.56 -35.03
C GLN A 162 42.46 33.39 -36.26
N GLN A 163 42.04 32.76 -37.35
CA GLN A 163 41.57 33.45 -38.56
C GLN A 163 40.42 34.42 -38.24
N ARG A 164 39.43 33.98 -37.46
CA ARG A 164 38.35 34.85 -37.00
C ARG A 164 38.86 36.05 -36.19
N ALA A 165 39.87 35.86 -35.35
CA ALA A 165 40.45 36.96 -34.58
C ALA A 165 41.16 37.97 -35.50
N GLU A 166 41.92 37.49 -36.48
CA GLU A 166 42.59 38.31 -37.49
C GLU A 166 41.58 39.08 -38.36
N GLU A 167 40.50 38.46 -38.81
CA GLU A 167 39.41 39.12 -39.54
C GLU A 167 38.75 40.23 -38.70
N VAL A 168 38.45 39.97 -37.43
CA VAL A 168 37.87 40.96 -36.52
C VAL A 168 38.83 42.14 -36.30
N GLU A 169 40.12 41.88 -36.22
CA GLU A 169 41.14 42.91 -36.11
C GLU A 169 41.24 43.76 -37.37
N GLN A 170 41.26 43.14 -38.56
CA GLN A 170 41.23 43.82 -39.84
C GLN A 170 39.99 44.70 -39.99
N LEU A 171 38.80 44.17 -39.68
CA LEU A 171 37.56 44.94 -39.71
C LEU A 171 37.58 46.11 -38.72
N ARG A 172 38.19 45.94 -37.55
CA ARG A 172 38.36 47.03 -36.57
C ARG A 172 39.27 48.12 -37.11
N GLU A 173 40.39 47.76 -37.73
CA GLU A 173 41.28 48.72 -38.36
C GLU A 173 40.60 49.45 -39.51
N GLU A 174 39.88 48.75 -40.38
CA GLU A 174 39.10 49.37 -41.47
C GLU A 174 38.04 50.32 -40.92
N CYS A 175 37.30 49.91 -39.90
CA CYS A 175 36.35 50.78 -39.21
C CYS A 175 37.02 52.02 -38.61
N GLN A 176 38.22 51.87 -38.04
CA GLN A 176 38.99 53.01 -37.52
C GLN A 176 39.43 53.94 -38.65
N ARG A 177 40.00 53.40 -39.74
CA ARG A 177 40.40 54.19 -40.92
C ARG A 177 39.21 54.94 -41.54
N LEU A 178 38.06 54.27 -41.67
CA LEU A 178 36.83 54.89 -42.17
C LEU A 178 36.33 55.99 -41.23
N ARG A 179 36.37 55.75 -39.92
CA ARG A 179 36.03 56.77 -38.91
C ARG A 179 36.95 57.97 -38.97
N ASP A 180 38.26 57.76 -39.10
CA ASP A 180 39.23 58.85 -39.20
C ASP A 180 39.04 59.65 -40.50
N ARG A 181 38.75 58.98 -41.63
CA ARG A 181 38.41 59.64 -42.90
C ARG A 181 37.11 60.44 -42.83
N LEU A 182 36.10 59.95 -42.11
CA LEU A 182 34.88 60.72 -41.86
C LEU A 182 35.15 61.93 -40.98
N ARG A 183 36.02 61.81 -39.96
CA ARG A 183 36.42 62.97 -39.14
C ARG A 183 37.17 64.01 -39.95
N THR A 184 38.08 63.62 -40.86
CA THR A 184 38.77 64.59 -41.73
C THR A 184 37.80 65.27 -42.69
N LEU A 185 36.86 64.53 -43.30
CA LEU A 185 35.82 65.10 -44.16
C LEU A 185 34.88 66.05 -43.40
N GLN A 186 34.54 65.73 -42.15
CA GLN A 186 33.77 66.62 -41.27
C GLN A 186 34.57 67.86 -40.85
N ALA A 187 35.89 67.75 -40.72
CA ALA A 187 36.77 68.87 -40.37
C ALA A 187 37.09 69.78 -41.58
N GLU A 188 37.13 69.22 -42.80
CA GLU A 188 37.35 69.94 -44.06
C GLU A 188 36.07 70.61 -44.61
N GLY A 189 34.89 70.29 -44.05
CA GLY A 189 33.60 70.86 -44.46
C GLY A 189 32.99 71.80 -43.42
N THR A 190 33.22 73.11 -43.56
CA THR A 190 32.45 74.15 -42.85
C THR A 190 31.09 74.35 -43.54
N MET A 191 30.01 74.08 -42.80
CA MET A 191 28.63 74.56 -42.98
C MET A 191 27.99 74.45 -44.37
N ALA A 192 27.22 73.39 -44.57
CA ALA A 192 25.96 73.46 -45.30
C ALA A 192 24.90 72.72 -44.48
N THR A 193 24.14 73.47 -43.68
CA THR A 193 22.74 73.11 -43.44
C THR A 193 22.07 73.14 -44.80
N ASP A 194 21.80 71.98 -45.35
CA ASP A 194 20.76 71.82 -46.33
C ASP A 194 19.99 70.56 -45.96
N ASP A 195 18.71 70.78 -45.64
CA ASP A 195 17.61 69.82 -45.70
C ASP A 195 17.45 69.34 -47.16
N ALA A 196 18.52 68.83 -47.75
CA ALA A 196 18.40 67.84 -48.79
C ALA A 196 17.92 66.59 -48.05
N SER A 197 16.62 66.35 -48.14
CA SER A 197 16.09 65.00 -48.24
C SER A 197 16.99 64.20 -49.18
N PHE A 198 18.07 63.66 -48.63
CA PHE A 198 18.72 62.49 -49.16
C PHE A 198 17.64 61.43 -49.07
N SER A 199 16.83 61.34 -50.12
CA SER A 199 16.27 60.08 -50.55
C SER A 199 17.49 59.22 -50.86
N ILE A 200 18.10 58.68 -49.81
CA ILE A 200 18.88 57.47 -49.89
C ILE A 200 17.89 56.52 -50.56
N PRO A 201 18.08 56.13 -51.83
CA PRO A 201 17.28 55.04 -52.38
C PRO A 201 17.40 53.94 -51.35
N PRO A 202 16.29 53.37 -50.83
CA PRO A 202 16.36 52.45 -49.70
C PRO A 202 17.48 51.48 -50.02
N SER A 203 18.54 51.49 -49.19
CA SER A 203 19.75 50.72 -49.49
C SER A 203 19.31 49.31 -49.82
N GLN A 204 20.01 48.60 -50.70
CA GLN A 204 19.61 47.22 -51.04
C GLN A 204 19.29 46.40 -49.77
N GLU A 205 20.03 46.65 -48.68
CA GLU A 205 19.75 46.14 -47.34
C GLU A 205 18.38 46.50 -46.76
N VAL A 206 17.88 47.74 -46.85
CA VAL A 206 16.54 48.12 -46.37
C VAL A 206 15.44 47.49 -47.23
N LEU A 207 15.64 47.38 -48.54
CA LEU A 207 14.71 46.66 -49.42
C LEU A 207 14.71 45.15 -49.12
N ASP A 208 15.88 44.57 -48.89
CA ASP A 208 16.03 43.16 -48.56
C ASP A 208 15.50 42.84 -47.16
N LEU A 209 15.68 43.73 -46.19
CA LEU A 209 15.09 43.63 -44.85
C LEU A 209 13.55 43.75 -44.90
N ARG A 210 13.00 44.65 -45.71
CA ARG A 210 11.55 44.75 -45.91
C ARG A 210 10.99 43.48 -46.56
N LYS A 211 11.65 42.95 -47.59
CA LYS A 211 11.30 41.65 -48.19
C LYS A 211 11.40 40.51 -47.18
N GLN A 212 12.40 40.51 -46.31
CA GLN A 212 12.53 39.51 -45.25
C GLN A 212 11.40 39.64 -44.22
N MET A 213 11.04 40.85 -43.81
CA MET A 213 9.91 41.12 -42.90
C MET A 213 8.59 40.65 -43.51
N GLU A 214 8.29 41.02 -44.75
CA GLU A 214 7.10 40.56 -45.47
C GLU A 214 7.09 39.02 -45.61
N SER A 215 8.25 38.42 -45.90
CA SER A 215 8.36 36.95 -45.98
C SER A 215 8.13 36.28 -44.62
N ALA A 216 8.57 36.91 -43.53
CA ALA A 216 8.40 36.42 -42.17
C ALA A 216 6.96 36.60 -41.68
N GLU A 217 6.32 37.72 -42.01
CA GLU A 217 4.90 37.98 -41.76
C GLU A 217 4.03 36.99 -42.52
N LEU A 218 4.32 36.74 -43.80
CA LEU A 218 3.61 35.74 -44.59
C LEU A 218 3.80 34.33 -44.04
N LYS A 219 5.02 33.98 -43.59
CA LYS A 219 5.28 32.70 -42.90
C LYS A 219 4.47 32.60 -41.60
N ASN A 220 4.42 33.65 -40.80
CA ASN A 220 3.63 33.69 -39.56
C ASN A 220 2.13 33.59 -39.84
N GLN A 221 1.63 34.24 -40.90
CA GLN A 221 0.23 34.14 -41.31
C GLN A 221 -0.12 32.72 -41.75
N ARG A 222 0.70 32.11 -42.61
CA ARG A 222 0.54 30.70 -43.01
C ARG A 222 0.61 29.77 -41.80
N LEU A 223 1.49 30.04 -40.84
CA LEU A 223 1.59 29.25 -39.62
C LEU A 223 0.31 29.34 -38.77
N LYS A 224 -0.28 30.54 -38.64
CA LYS A 224 -1.58 30.73 -37.98
C LYS A 224 -2.71 29.99 -38.69
N GLU A 225 -2.75 30.03 -40.02
CA GLU A 225 -3.74 29.28 -40.82
C GLU A 225 -3.58 27.77 -40.66
N VAL A 226 -2.36 27.25 -40.71
CA VAL A 226 -2.07 25.83 -40.47
C VAL A 226 -2.45 25.43 -39.05
N PHE A 227 -2.14 26.26 -38.06
CA PHE A 227 -2.49 26.00 -36.66
C PHE A 227 -4.01 25.98 -36.45
N GLN A 228 -4.75 26.93 -37.02
CA GLN A 228 -6.21 26.94 -36.99
C GLN A 228 -6.79 25.69 -37.66
N LYS A 229 -6.27 25.32 -38.85
CA LYS A 229 -6.69 24.10 -39.55
C LYS A 229 -6.42 22.84 -38.72
N LYS A 230 -5.26 22.76 -38.07
CA LYS A 230 -4.88 21.63 -37.22
C LYS A 230 -5.71 21.54 -35.94
N ILE A 231 -6.01 22.65 -35.29
CA ILE A 231 -6.93 22.68 -34.15
C ILE A 231 -8.33 22.23 -34.59
N GLN A 232 -8.81 22.71 -35.73
CA GLN A 232 -10.12 22.32 -36.23
C GLN A 232 -10.17 20.82 -36.56
N GLU A 233 -9.14 20.29 -37.23
CA GLU A 233 -8.99 18.85 -37.50
C GLU A 233 -9.02 18.04 -36.20
N PHE A 234 -8.28 18.49 -35.17
CA PHE A 234 -8.27 17.85 -33.85
C PHE A 234 -9.64 17.91 -33.16
N ARG A 235 -10.31 19.07 -33.17
CA ARG A 235 -11.66 19.23 -32.59
C ARG A 235 -12.66 18.31 -33.28
N THR A 236 -12.62 18.21 -34.61
CA THR A 236 -13.49 17.30 -35.36
C THR A 236 -13.18 15.85 -35.02
N ALA A 237 -11.91 15.46 -34.89
CA ALA A 237 -11.54 14.11 -34.47
C ALA A 237 -12.05 13.79 -33.05
N CYS A 238 -11.86 14.69 -32.08
CA CYS A 238 -12.39 14.53 -30.73
C CYS A 238 -13.91 14.42 -30.73
N TYR A 239 -14.60 15.28 -31.48
CA TYR A 239 -16.06 15.25 -31.59
C TYR A 239 -16.58 13.90 -32.11
N VAL A 240 -15.95 13.34 -33.15
CA VAL A 240 -16.35 12.05 -33.73
C VAL A 240 -16.02 10.88 -32.81
N LEU A 241 -14.89 10.93 -32.09
CA LEU A 241 -14.42 9.81 -31.27
C LEU A 241 -15.08 9.76 -29.89
N THR A 242 -15.25 10.90 -29.23
CA THR A 242 -15.75 10.98 -27.85
C THR A 242 -17.18 11.46 -27.76
N GLY A 243 -17.74 12.02 -28.83
CA GLY A 243 -19.08 12.61 -28.82
C GLY A 243 -19.15 13.99 -28.14
N TYR A 244 -18.01 14.64 -27.89
CA TYR A 244 -17.95 15.97 -27.29
C TYR A 244 -17.26 17.00 -28.19
N GLN A 245 -17.94 18.12 -28.41
CA GLN A 245 -17.34 19.31 -29.01
C GLN A 245 -16.68 20.14 -27.91
N ILE A 246 -15.37 20.35 -28.01
CA ILE A 246 -14.57 21.08 -27.02
C ILE A 246 -14.22 22.47 -27.58
N ASP A 247 -14.84 23.49 -27.01
CA ASP A 247 -14.60 24.89 -27.36
C ASP A 247 -13.87 25.64 -26.23
N ILE A 248 -12.86 26.41 -26.60
CA ILE A 248 -12.06 27.20 -25.66
C ILE A 248 -12.74 28.57 -25.52
N THR A 249 -13.21 28.89 -24.31
CA THR A 249 -13.78 30.20 -23.99
C THR A 249 -12.72 31.13 -23.38
N MET A 250 -13.09 32.38 -23.13
CA MET A 250 -12.22 33.34 -22.45
C MET A 250 -11.98 32.85 -21.00
N GLU A 251 -10.79 33.10 -20.43
CA GLU A 251 -10.37 32.71 -19.07
C GLU A 251 -9.95 31.24 -18.80
N ASN A 252 -9.33 30.53 -19.76
CA ASN A 252 -8.88 29.13 -19.60
C ASN A 252 -10.01 28.16 -19.21
N GLN A 253 -11.20 28.44 -19.72
CA GLN A 253 -12.37 27.60 -19.56
C GLN A 253 -12.63 26.82 -20.85
N TYR A 254 -13.06 25.57 -20.71
CA TYR A 254 -13.36 24.64 -21.78
C TYR A 254 -14.85 24.31 -21.72
N ARG A 255 -15.56 24.66 -22.79
CA ARG A 255 -16.96 24.31 -22.99
C ARG A 255 -17.05 22.99 -23.72
N LEU A 256 -17.71 22.03 -23.11
CA LEU A 256 -18.02 20.73 -23.68
C LEU A 256 -19.50 20.69 -24.03
N THR A 257 -19.81 20.48 -25.30
CA THR A 257 -21.17 20.25 -25.80
C THR A 257 -21.25 18.81 -26.30
N SER A 258 -22.18 18.02 -25.78
CA SER A 258 -22.37 16.63 -26.22
C SER A 258 -23.11 16.58 -27.56
N VAL A 259 -22.81 15.57 -28.38
CA VAL A 259 -23.60 15.21 -29.58
C VAL A 259 -25.05 14.90 -29.21
N TYR A 260 -25.27 14.28 -28.06
CA TYR A 260 -26.56 13.79 -27.61
C TYR A 260 -27.27 14.79 -26.67
N ALA A 261 -26.90 16.08 -26.74
CA ALA A 261 -27.53 17.12 -25.93
C ALA A 261 -29.00 17.29 -26.32
N GLU A 262 -29.90 17.27 -25.33
CA GLU A 262 -31.34 17.44 -25.55
C GLU A 262 -31.70 18.89 -25.90
N ARG A 263 -30.96 19.87 -25.33
CA ARG A 263 -31.12 21.30 -25.60
C ARG A 263 -29.83 21.90 -26.15
N MET A 264 -29.95 22.91 -27.02
CA MET A 264 -28.78 23.63 -27.56
C MET A 264 -27.95 24.36 -26.49
N GLU A 265 -28.53 24.59 -25.31
CA GLU A 265 -27.89 25.29 -24.20
C GLU A 265 -27.18 24.33 -23.22
N ASP A 266 -27.37 23.01 -23.38
CA ASP A 266 -26.79 22.00 -22.50
C ASP A 266 -25.29 21.89 -22.75
N CYS A 267 -24.52 22.51 -21.86
CA CYS A 267 -23.06 22.48 -21.92
C CYS A 267 -22.44 22.29 -20.54
N LEU A 268 -21.30 21.62 -20.52
CA LEU A 268 -20.45 21.44 -19.36
C LEU A 268 -19.29 22.41 -19.47
N LEU A 269 -19.01 23.18 -18.42
CA LEU A 269 -17.90 24.12 -18.39
C LEU A 269 -16.82 23.63 -17.44
N PHE A 270 -15.60 23.48 -17.92
CA PHE A 270 -14.44 23.08 -17.13
C PHE A 270 -13.42 24.20 -17.07
N LYS A 271 -12.92 24.52 -15.88
CA LYS A 271 -11.81 25.45 -15.67
C LYS A 271 -10.52 24.69 -15.43
N ALA A 272 -9.45 25.04 -16.14
CA ALA A 272 -8.12 24.54 -15.79
C ALA A 272 -7.60 25.27 -14.54
N ASN A 273 -7.34 24.53 -13.47
CA ASN A 273 -6.71 25.06 -12.26
C ASN A 273 -5.18 24.90 -12.43
N GLY A 274 -4.48 26.00 -12.67
CA GLY A 274 -3.01 26.02 -12.82
C GLY A 274 -2.51 26.45 -14.21
N PRO A 275 -1.18 26.55 -14.40
CA PRO A 275 -0.57 26.87 -15.69
C PRO A 275 -0.93 25.80 -16.75
N VAL A 276 -0.94 26.20 -18.02
CA VAL A 276 -1.29 25.34 -19.16
C VAL A 276 -0.53 24.01 -19.07
N GLY A 277 -1.25 22.91 -18.87
CA GLY A 277 -0.67 21.56 -18.74
C GLY A 277 -0.71 20.93 -17.35
N SER A 278 -1.19 21.64 -16.31
CA SER A 278 -1.25 21.11 -14.92
C SER A 278 -2.26 19.96 -14.70
N GLY A 279 -2.98 19.52 -15.72
CA GLY A 279 -3.84 18.33 -15.71
C GLY A 279 -5.11 18.39 -14.83
N SER A 280 -5.18 19.30 -13.86
CA SER A 280 -6.33 19.44 -12.97
C SER A 280 -7.38 20.38 -13.56
N MET A 281 -8.50 19.81 -13.99
CA MET A 281 -9.68 20.55 -14.45
C MET A 281 -10.78 20.46 -13.40
N GLN A 282 -11.49 21.57 -13.17
CA GLN A 282 -12.62 21.67 -12.25
C GLN A 282 -13.89 21.98 -13.03
N LEU A 283 -14.96 21.23 -12.76
CA LEU A 283 -16.28 21.51 -13.33
C LEU A 283 -16.87 22.79 -12.68
N LEU A 284 -17.33 23.72 -13.50
CA LEU A 284 -18.16 24.84 -13.06
C LEU A 284 -19.64 24.42 -13.10
N GLU A 285 -20.41 24.96 -12.18
CA GLU A 285 -21.86 24.75 -12.16
C GLU A 285 -22.50 25.41 -13.38
N THR A 286 -23.16 24.60 -14.21
CA THR A 286 -24.09 25.03 -15.27
C THR A 286 -25.47 24.46 -15.00
N ASP A 287 -26.51 24.99 -15.66
CA ASP A 287 -27.87 24.47 -15.52
C ASP A 287 -27.96 22.98 -15.87
N PHE A 288 -27.19 22.55 -16.89
CA PHE A 288 -27.04 21.15 -17.24
C PHE A 288 -26.31 20.34 -16.16
N SER A 289 -25.21 20.87 -15.59
CA SER A 289 -24.49 20.21 -14.49
C SER A 289 -25.37 19.97 -13.26
N ARG A 290 -26.36 20.81 -13.00
CA ARG A 290 -27.31 20.64 -11.87
C ARG A 290 -28.22 19.43 -12.04
N THR A 291 -28.45 18.98 -13.28
CA THR A 291 -29.26 17.78 -13.54
C THR A 291 -28.46 16.48 -13.35
N LEU A 292 -27.13 16.58 -13.28
CA LEU A 292 -26.20 15.44 -13.23
C LEU A 292 -25.50 15.31 -11.87
N THR A 293 -26.06 15.88 -10.80
CA THR A 293 -25.44 15.93 -9.46
C THR A 293 -25.02 14.55 -8.94
N GLU A 294 -25.86 13.53 -9.10
CA GLU A 294 -25.53 12.16 -8.67
C GLU A 294 -24.30 11.58 -9.39
N MET A 295 -24.16 11.85 -10.69
CA MET A 295 -23.00 11.42 -11.48
C MET A 295 -21.75 12.24 -11.18
N VAL A 296 -21.91 13.53 -10.88
CA VAL A 296 -20.82 14.40 -10.42
C VAL A 296 -20.27 13.90 -9.09
N ASP A 297 -21.14 13.60 -8.12
CA ASP A 297 -20.75 13.08 -6.81
C ASP A 297 -20.03 11.74 -6.92
N LEU A 298 -20.58 10.80 -7.71
CA LEU A 298 -19.96 9.49 -7.89
C LEU A 298 -18.62 9.55 -8.65
N HIS A 299 -18.56 10.23 -9.79
CA HIS A 299 -17.40 10.12 -10.68
C HIS A 299 -16.35 11.22 -10.46
N LEU A 300 -16.76 12.45 -10.11
CA LEU A 300 -15.83 13.56 -9.89
C LEU A 300 -15.38 13.63 -8.42
N PHE A 301 -16.26 13.42 -7.43
CA PHE A 301 -15.86 13.48 -6.02
C PHE A 301 -15.27 12.16 -5.50
N HIS A 302 -15.95 11.03 -5.69
CA HIS A 302 -15.45 9.74 -5.18
C HIS A 302 -14.33 9.15 -6.05
N GLN A 303 -14.54 9.05 -7.37
CA GLN A 303 -13.57 8.42 -8.28
C GLN A 303 -12.49 9.37 -8.80
N LYS A 304 -12.68 10.69 -8.66
CA LYS A 304 -11.76 11.74 -9.12
C LYS A 304 -11.33 11.59 -10.59
N SER A 305 -12.25 11.13 -11.44
CA SER A 305 -11.96 10.81 -12.85
C SER A 305 -12.94 11.51 -13.78
N ILE A 306 -12.46 12.54 -14.47
CA ILE A 306 -13.22 13.27 -15.50
C ILE A 306 -13.56 12.35 -16.69
N PRO A 307 -12.64 11.49 -17.19
CA PRO A 307 -12.98 10.56 -18.27
C PRO A 307 -14.11 9.60 -17.89
N ALA A 308 -14.13 9.10 -16.64
CA ALA A 308 -15.20 8.23 -16.16
C ALA A 308 -16.54 8.98 -16.13
N PHE A 309 -16.54 10.21 -15.63
CA PHE A 309 -17.71 11.09 -15.60
C PHE A 309 -18.26 11.35 -17.02
N LEU A 310 -17.43 11.80 -17.95
CA LEU A 310 -17.88 12.09 -19.33
C LEU A 310 -18.40 10.83 -20.04
N SER A 311 -17.79 9.68 -19.79
CA SER A 311 -18.27 8.40 -20.35
C SER A 311 -19.65 8.03 -19.82
N ALA A 312 -19.87 8.16 -18.50
CA ALA A 312 -21.16 7.90 -17.87
C ALA A 312 -22.26 8.84 -18.40
N VAL A 313 -21.95 10.14 -18.51
CA VAL A 313 -22.88 11.14 -19.06
C VAL A 313 -23.19 10.85 -20.53
N THR A 314 -22.20 10.43 -21.33
CA THR A 314 -22.43 10.07 -22.73
C THR A 314 -23.37 8.88 -22.86
N LEU A 315 -23.19 7.85 -22.03
CA LEU A 315 -24.06 6.67 -22.01
C LEU A 315 -25.48 7.02 -21.55
N ASP A 316 -25.62 7.89 -20.53
CA ASP A 316 -26.93 8.35 -20.06
C ASP A 316 -27.67 9.15 -21.14
N LEU A 317 -27.02 10.16 -21.73
CA LEU A 317 -27.61 10.96 -22.80
C LEU A 317 -27.97 10.11 -24.03
N PHE A 318 -27.11 9.17 -24.40
CA PHE A 318 -27.40 8.22 -25.47
C PHE A 318 -28.60 7.33 -25.16
N SER A 319 -28.72 6.86 -23.90
CA SER A 319 -29.87 6.05 -23.47
C SER A 319 -31.17 6.86 -23.54
N ARG A 320 -31.18 8.12 -23.09
CA ARG A 320 -32.35 9.00 -23.16
C ARG A 320 -32.78 9.27 -24.60
N GLN A 321 -31.82 9.41 -25.51
CA GLN A 321 -32.11 9.63 -26.93
C GLN A 321 -32.60 8.36 -27.66
N THR A 322 -32.28 7.17 -27.15
CA THR A 322 -32.70 5.89 -27.73
C THR A 322 -33.96 5.30 -27.11
N ILE A 323 -34.44 5.85 -25.99
CA ILE A 323 -35.77 5.56 -25.44
C ILE A 323 -36.79 6.36 -26.25
N ILE A 324 -37.22 5.76 -27.37
CA ILE A 324 -38.47 6.08 -28.07
C ILE A 324 -39.61 5.29 -27.42
#